data_AF-A0A328BIK3-F1
#
_entry.id   AF-A0A328BIK3-F1
#
_cell.length_a   1.000
_cell.length_b   1.000
_cell.length_c   1.000
_cell.angle_alpha   90.00
_cell.angle_beta   90.00
_cell.angle_gamma   90.00
#
_symmetry.space_group_name_H-M   'P 1'
#
loop_
_entity.id
_entity.type
_entity.pdbx_description
1 polymer ?
#
loop_
_entity_poly.entity_id
_entity_poly.type
_entity_poly.pdbx_seq_one_letter_code
_entity_poly.pdbx_strand_id
1 'polypeptide(L)'
;MKKLLTTTCLSLLLVGAYAQGTPSIAQRAADYTRSLAPRLGLDDARQLQVKRLTISRMEKEQEIDRMYVGDEAMRQPKLQAVAEEYRTNLKSLLTAVQYQRFEQWAATAPANATAAKP
;
A
#
# COMPACT_ATOMS: atom_id res chain seq x y z
N MET A 1 38.65 -49.89 -27.25
CA MET A 1 37.36 -50.20 -26.61
C MET A 1 37.07 -49.17 -25.53
N LYS A 2 35.84 -48.65 -25.50
CA LYS A 2 35.09 -47.97 -24.40
C LYS A 2 35.80 -46.86 -23.60
N LYS A 3 35.41 -45.57 -23.79
CA LYS A 3 34.33 -44.82 -23.07
C LYS A 3 34.75 -44.57 -21.61
N LEU A 4 34.72 -43.37 -21.02
CA LEU A 4 33.66 -42.36 -20.98
C LEU A 4 34.24 -40.97 -20.62
N LEU A 5 33.57 -39.94 -21.13
CA LEU A 5 33.68 -38.55 -20.69
C LEU A 5 33.10 -38.36 -19.27
N THR A 6 33.79 -37.59 -18.43
CA THR A 6 33.25 -37.03 -17.18
C THR A 6 33.73 -35.59 -17.02
N THR A 7 33.09 -34.68 -17.74
CA THR A 7 33.22 -33.24 -17.53
C THR A 7 32.12 -32.79 -16.56
N THR A 8 32.47 -32.72 -15.28
CA THR A 8 31.55 -32.21 -14.24
C THR A 8 31.66 -30.68 -14.20
N CYS A 9 30.80 -30.01 -14.95
CA CYS A 9 30.62 -28.56 -14.86
C CYS A 9 29.70 -28.27 -13.66
N LEU A 10 30.27 -27.97 -12.50
CA LEU A 10 29.54 -27.56 -11.31
C LEU A 10 29.37 -26.03 -11.33
N SER A 11 28.45 -25.56 -12.17
CA SER A 11 27.95 -24.18 -12.12
C SER A 11 27.02 -24.04 -10.92
N LEU A 12 27.56 -23.55 -9.80
CA LEU A 12 26.75 -23.00 -8.71
C LEU A 12 25.97 -21.80 -9.25
N LEU A 13 24.73 -22.05 -9.65
CA LEU A 13 23.71 -21.02 -9.79
C LEU A 13 23.45 -20.48 -8.39
N LEU A 14 24.03 -19.32 -8.06
CA LEU A 14 23.53 -18.46 -6.99
C LEU A 14 22.13 -18.00 -7.40
N VAL A 15 21.14 -18.83 -7.14
CA VAL A 15 19.75 -18.41 -7.03
C VAL A 15 19.68 -17.63 -5.74
N GLY A 16 19.93 -16.32 -5.82
CA GLY A 16 19.54 -15.40 -4.77
C GLY A 16 18.03 -15.51 -4.61
N ALA A 17 17.58 -16.26 -3.62
CA ALA A 17 16.20 -16.30 -3.21
C ALA A 17 15.85 -14.91 -2.69
N TYR A 18 15.32 -14.05 -3.57
CA TYR A 18 14.57 -12.89 -3.11
C TYR A 18 13.39 -13.46 -2.35
N ALA A 19 13.44 -13.37 -1.02
CA ALA A 19 12.29 -13.63 -0.18
C ALA A 19 11.18 -12.69 -0.67
N GLN A 20 10.23 -13.21 -1.45
CA GLN A 20 9.00 -12.50 -1.80
C GLN A 20 8.12 -12.45 -0.55
N GLY A 21 8.55 -11.66 0.44
CA GLY A 21 7.79 -11.38 1.64
C GLY A 21 6.67 -10.41 1.34
N THR A 22 5.55 -10.52 2.08
CA THR A 22 4.48 -9.53 2.05
C THR A 22 5.07 -8.13 2.28
N PRO A 23 4.77 -7.15 1.42
CA PRO A 23 5.34 -5.81 1.55
C PRO A 23 4.91 -5.16 2.88
N SER A 24 5.88 -4.53 3.54
CA SER A 24 5.65 -3.78 4.78
C SER A 24 4.62 -2.66 4.56
N ILE A 25 3.99 -2.19 5.65
CA ILE A 25 3.08 -1.03 5.60
C ILE A 25 3.78 0.19 4.97
N ALA A 26 5.04 0.44 5.33
CA ALA A 26 5.80 1.56 4.79
C ALA A 26 6.00 1.46 3.27
N GLN A 27 6.23 0.25 2.73
CA GLN A 27 6.34 0.01 1.29
C GLN A 27 4.99 0.21 0.60
N ARG A 28 3.92 -0.41 1.12
CA ARG A 28 2.56 -0.25 0.57
C ARG A 28 2.10 1.21 0.56
N ALA A 29 2.37 1.95 1.63
CA ALA A 29 2.05 3.37 1.71
C ALA A 29 2.87 4.23 0.74
N ALA A 30 4.14 3.87 0.52
CA ALA A 30 4.98 4.53 -0.47
C ALA A 30 4.47 4.30 -1.89
N ASP A 31 4.10 3.07 -2.23
CA ASP A 31 3.57 2.72 -3.55
C ASP A 31 2.21 3.36 -3.81
N TYR A 32 1.32 3.34 -2.82
CA TYR A 32 0.04 4.05 -2.87
C TYR A 32 0.24 5.54 -3.12
N THR A 33 1.11 6.18 -2.34
CA THR A 33 1.39 7.62 -2.48
C THR A 33 2.02 7.95 -3.83
N ARG A 34 2.94 7.11 -4.31
CA ARG A 34 3.57 7.25 -5.63
C ARG A 34 2.53 7.15 -6.76
N SER A 35 1.52 6.30 -6.61
CA SER A 35 0.43 6.17 -7.58
C SER A 35 -0.53 7.38 -7.58
N LEU A 36 -0.70 8.05 -6.44
CA LEU A 36 -1.54 9.24 -6.27
C LEU A 36 -0.83 10.52 -6.69
N ALA A 37 0.47 10.64 -6.43
CA ALA A 37 1.25 11.84 -6.66
C ALA A 37 1.04 12.50 -8.04
N PRO A 38 1.16 11.78 -9.17
CA PRO A 38 0.95 12.38 -10.49
C PRO A 38 -0.52 12.73 -10.76
N ARG A 39 -1.47 11.97 -10.17
CA ARG A 39 -2.92 12.19 -10.36
C ARG A 39 -3.39 13.47 -9.68
N LEU A 40 -2.84 13.74 -8.50
CA LEU A 40 -3.22 14.92 -7.72
C LEU A 40 -2.33 16.12 -8.04
N GLY A 41 -1.11 15.89 -8.55
CA GLY A 41 -0.09 16.93 -8.71
C GLY A 41 0.53 17.28 -7.37
N LEU A 42 0.98 16.26 -6.62
CA LEU A 42 1.66 16.45 -5.34
C LEU A 42 3.15 16.76 -5.58
N ASP A 43 3.65 17.84 -4.98
CA ASP A 43 5.08 18.05 -4.80
C ASP A 43 5.68 17.11 -3.73
N ASP A 44 7.00 17.06 -3.64
CA ASP A 44 7.71 16.14 -2.74
C ASP A 44 7.36 16.33 -1.26
N ALA A 45 7.12 17.58 -0.82
CA ALA A 45 6.75 17.87 0.56
C ALA A 45 5.36 17.31 0.89
N ARG A 46 4.39 17.53 0.00
CA ARG A 46 3.03 16.96 0.13
C ARG A 46 3.03 15.44 -0.03
N GLN A 47 3.84 14.88 -0.93
CA GLN A 47 4.02 13.43 -1.04
C GLN A 47 4.48 12.82 0.29
N LEU A 48 5.45 13.43 0.97
CA LEU A 48 5.92 12.95 2.26
C LEU A 48 4.81 12.99 3.32
N GLN A 49 4.01 14.07 3.36
CA GLN A 49 2.89 14.20 4.29
C GLN A 49 1.78 13.18 4.01
N VAL A 50 1.40 13.02 2.74
CA VAL A 50 0.39 12.02 2.31
C VAL A 50 0.87 10.60 2.61
N LYS A 51 2.15 10.29 2.41
CA LYS A 51 2.73 8.99 2.78
C LYS A 51 2.61 8.73 4.27
N ARG A 52 2.96 9.71 5.12
CA ARG A 52 2.83 9.56 6.59
C ARG A 52 1.38 9.34 7.01
N LEU A 53 0.46 10.10 6.44
CA LEU A 53 -0.97 9.92 6.68
C LEU A 53 -1.45 8.54 6.24
N THR A 54 -0.97 8.05 5.10
CA THR A 54 -1.29 6.70 4.58
C THR A 54 -0.75 5.60 5.50
N ILE A 55 0.46 5.74 6.03
CA ILE A 55 1.03 4.80 7.01
C ILE A 55 0.11 4.72 8.24
N SER A 56 -0.23 5.87 8.82
CA SER A 56 -1.08 5.91 10.01
C SER A 56 -2.45 5.26 9.77
N ARG A 57 -3.07 5.51 8.61
CA ARG A 57 -4.31 4.84 8.22
C ARG A 57 -4.13 3.31 8.19
N MET A 58 -3.12 2.82 7.49
CA MET A 58 -2.88 1.37 7.33
C MET A 58 -2.55 0.67 8.67
N GLU A 59 -1.86 1.37 9.58
CA GLU A 59 -1.61 0.86 10.93
C GLU A 59 -2.91 0.74 11.74
N LYS A 60 -3.78 1.74 11.68
CA LYS A 60 -5.10 1.69 12.34
C LYS A 60 -6.00 0.60 11.74
N GLU A 61 -6.02 0.48 10.42
CA GLU A 61 -6.78 -0.58 9.73
C GLU A 61 -6.27 -1.97 10.16
N GLN A 62 -4.95 -2.18 10.19
CA GLN A 62 -4.36 -3.43 10.65
C GLN A 62 -4.70 -3.74 12.12
N GLU A 63 -4.72 -2.72 12.98
CA GLU A 63 -5.09 -2.89 14.38
C GLU A 63 -6.57 -3.27 14.52
N ILE A 64 -7.46 -2.60 13.80
CA ILE A 64 -8.90 -2.93 13.76
C ILE A 64 -9.10 -4.38 13.26
N ASP A 65 -8.39 -4.77 12.19
CA ASP A 65 -8.47 -6.11 11.66
C ASP A 65 -8.03 -7.17 12.68
N ARG A 66 -7.04 -6.86 13.53
CA ARG A 66 -6.58 -7.76 14.62
C ARG A 66 -7.53 -7.78 15.81
N MET A 67 -8.07 -6.62 16.21
CA MET A 67 -8.93 -6.50 17.39
C MET A 67 -10.31 -7.11 17.18
N TYR A 68 -10.85 -7.04 15.96
CA TYR A 68 -12.21 -7.47 15.62
C TYR A 68 -12.22 -8.67 14.67
N VAL A 69 -11.24 -9.57 14.81
CA VAL A 69 -11.21 -10.85 14.09
C VAL A 69 -12.49 -11.63 14.42
N GLY A 70 -13.27 -11.94 13.38
CA GLY A 70 -14.52 -12.69 13.52
C GLY A 70 -15.75 -11.86 13.90
N ASP A 71 -15.62 -10.56 14.19
CA ASP A 71 -16.74 -9.65 14.46
C ASP A 71 -16.86 -8.58 13.36
N GLU A 72 -17.48 -8.97 12.25
CA GLU A 72 -17.70 -8.10 11.10
C GLU A 72 -18.53 -6.86 11.45
N ALA A 73 -19.51 -7.02 12.34
CA ALA A 73 -20.46 -5.97 12.73
C ALA A 73 -19.75 -4.83 13.46
N MET A 74 -18.72 -5.13 14.25
CA MET A 74 -17.88 -4.12 14.89
C MET A 74 -16.72 -3.65 14.01
N ARG A 75 -16.19 -4.52 13.15
CA ARG A 75 -15.03 -4.21 12.29
C ARG A 75 -15.36 -3.17 11.22
N GLN A 76 -16.46 -3.37 10.48
CA GLN A 76 -16.86 -2.52 9.37
C GLN A 76 -17.02 -1.03 9.74
N PRO A 77 -17.83 -0.65 10.75
CA PRO A 77 -18.00 0.76 11.10
C PRO A 77 -16.70 1.42 11.56
N LYS A 78 -15.77 0.65 12.17
CA LYS A 78 -14.46 1.18 12.60
C LYS A 78 -13.53 1.44 11.41
N LEU A 79 -13.50 0.54 10.43
CA LEU A 79 -12.76 0.76 9.19
C LEU A 79 -13.33 1.98 8.44
N GLN A 80 -14.64 2.16 8.41
CA GLN A 80 -15.27 3.36 7.84
C GLN A 80 -14.84 4.64 8.58
N ALA A 81 -14.86 4.64 9.91
CA ALA A 81 -14.41 5.79 10.70
C ALA A 81 -12.93 6.16 10.40
N VAL A 82 -12.04 5.17 10.24
CA VAL A 82 -10.65 5.41 9.84
C VAL A 82 -10.55 5.99 8.43
N ALA A 83 -11.38 5.53 7.50
CA ALA A 83 -11.44 6.07 6.15
C ALA A 83 -11.91 7.53 6.14
N GLU A 84 -12.92 7.88 6.95
CA GLU A 84 -13.42 9.25 7.10
C GLU A 84 -12.39 10.17 7.74
N GLU A 85 -11.70 9.70 8.78
CA GLU A 85 -10.60 10.44 9.41
C GLU A 85 -9.48 10.71 8.40
N TYR A 86 -9.09 9.70 7.63
CA TYR A 86 -8.09 9.84 6.57
C TYR A 86 -8.50 10.90 5.54
N ARG A 87 -9.76 10.89 5.07
CA ARG A 87 -10.26 11.90 4.11
C ARG A 87 -10.24 13.30 4.70
N THR A 88 -10.63 13.44 5.95
CA THR A 88 -10.64 14.73 6.66
C THR A 88 -9.22 15.30 6.79
N ASN A 89 -8.27 14.46 7.20
CA ASN A 89 -6.86 14.85 7.30
C ASN A 89 -6.25 15.11 5.92
N LEU A 90 -6.65 14.36 4.90
CA LEU A 90 -6.17 14.60 3.54
C LEU A 90 -6.68 15.95 3.00
N LYS A 91 -7.92 16.31 3.31
CA LYS A 91 -8.51 17.62 2.94
C LYS A 91 -7.77 18.80 3.56
N SER A 92 -7.24 18.66 4.77
CA SER A 92 -6.48 19.74 5.42
C SER A 92 -5.05 19.88 4.87
N LEU A 93 -4.49 18.82 4.30
CA LEU A 93 -3.14 18.82 3.70
C LEU A 93 -3.11 19.27 2.23
N LEU A 94 -4.17 18.95 1.48
CA LEU A 94 -4.26 19.22 0.05
C LEU A 94 -4.87 20.60 -0.22
N THR A 95 -4.51 21.19 -1.37
CA THR A 95 -5.29 22.34 -1.89
C THR A 95 -6.69 21.88 -2.30
N ALA A 96 -7.64 22.81 -2.40
CA ALA A 96 -9.00 22.51 -2.83
C ALA A 96 -9.04 21.76 -4.18
N VAL A 97 -8.21 22.16 -5.15
CA VAL A 97 -8.11 21.50 -6.46
C VAL A 97 -7.53 20.09 -6.34
N GLN A 98 -6.48 19.91 -5.54
CA GLN A 98 -5.88 18.58 -5.30
C GLN A 98 -6.86 17.64 -4.60
N TYR A 99 -7.61 18.15 -3.62
CA TYR A 99 -8.62 17.38 -2.91
C TYR A 99 -9.80 17.01 -3.84
N GLN A 100 -10.25 17.91 -4.70
CA GLN A 100 -11.28 17.60 -5.70
C GLN A 100 -10.83 16.48 -6.66
N ARG A 101 -9.57 16.51 -7.11
CA ARG A 101 -9.00 15.41 -7.93
C ARG A 101 -8.97 14.09 -7.18
N PHE A 102 -8.68 14.13 -5.89
CA PHE A 102 -8.73 12.93 -5.03
C PHE A 102 -10.15 12.37 -4.94
N GLU A 103 -11.15 13.22 -4.71
CA GLU A 103 -12.56 12.80 -4.64
C GLU A 103 -13.03 12.17 -5.96
N GLN A 104 -12.68 12.77 -7.10
CA GLN A 104 -12.99 12.24 -8.43
C GLN A 104 -12.32 10.88 -8.69
N TRP A 105 -11.05 10.76 -8.31
CA TRP A 105 -10.34 9.49 -8.38
C TRP A 105 -10.96 8.44 -7.46
N ALA A 106 -11.28 8.79 -6.22
CA ALA A 106 -11.85 7.87 -5.25
C ALA A 106 -13.25 7.36 -5.66
N ALA A 107 -14.03 8.18 -6.35
CA ALA A 107 -15.34 7.78 -6.90
C ALA A 107 -15.25 6.79 -8.06
N THR A 108 -14.10 6.75 -8.76
CA THR A 108 -13.87 5.89 -9.93
C THR A 108 -12.93 4.71 -9.65
N ALA A 109 -12.26 4.74 -8.50
CA ALA A 109 -11.38 3.68 -8.07
C ALA A 109 -12.20 2.44 -7.64
N PRO A 110 -11.83 1.23 -8.10
CA PRO A 110 -12.45 0.01 -7.56
C PRO A 110 -12.20 -0.05 -6.04
N ALA A 111 -13.13 -0.60 -5.27
CA ALA A 111 -13.06 -0.64 -3.81
C ALA A 111 -11.72 -1.21 -3.26
N ASN A 112 -11.04 -2.05 -4.03
CA ASN A 112 -9.73 -2.63 -3.72
C ASN A 112 -8.52 -1.70 -4.02
N ALA A 113 -8.70 -0.59 -4.73
CA ALA A 113 -7.62 0.38 -5.03
C ALA A 113 -7.52 1.49 -3.99
N THR A 114 -8.63 1.78 -3.28
CA THR A 114 -8.65 2.69 -2.13
C THR A 114 -8.38 1.94 -0.82
N ALA A 115 -8.75 0.66 -0.74
CA ALA A 115 -8.31 -0.26 0.30
C ALA A 115 -7.14 -1.10 -0.22
N ALA A 116 -5.90 -0.63 -0.06
CA ALA A 116 -4.72 -1.45 -0.33
C ALA A 116 -4.65 -2.60 0.70
N LYS A 117 -5.47 -3.63 0.46
CA LYS A 117 -5.53 -4.88 1.20
C LYS A 117 -4.28 -5.71 0.82
N PRO A 118 -3.61 -6.38 1.78
CA PRO A 118 -2.46 -7.23 1.51
C PRO A 118 -2.74 -8.34 0.51
#